data_AF-L8GR46-F1
#
_entry.id   AF-L8GR46-F1
#
_cell.length_a   1.000
_cell.length_b   1.000
_cell.length_c   1.000
_cell.angle_alpha   90.00
_cell.angle_beta   90.00
_cell.angle_gamma   90.00
#
_symmetry.space_group_name_H-M   'P 1'
#
loop_
_entity.id
_entity.type
_entity.pdbx_description
1 polymer ?
#
loop_
_entity_poly.entity_id
_entity_poly.type
_entity_poly.pdbx_seq_one_letter_code
_entity_poly.pdbx_strand_id
1 'polypeptide(L)'
;MMKLPSTVLLAALGLVLLLCLPAVLADRCGGNCPSNNCNSCPCGTTPAYTDVASACRRFNGWSQSCCECIIRHESGGNLHAVNHNRGGSNDVGLWQINDMNWSSCNGGHAPCDLESNLKCAIKVWGWGHNSFRLWSTCKACGCC
;
A
#
# COMPACT_ATOMS: atom_id res chain seq x y z
N MET A 1 21.21 64.20 32.12
CA MET A 1 20.43 64.22 30.87
C MET A 1 21.36 63.80 29.73
N MET A 2 21.33 62.52 29.34
CA MET A 2 22.20 61.96 28.30
C MET A 2 21.29 61.56 27.12
N LYS A 3 21.48 62.19 25.96
CA LYS A 3 20.76 61.86 24.72
C LYS A 3 21.45 60.66 24.07
N LEU A 4 20.71 59.55 23.89
CA LEU A 4 21.16 58.42 23.05
C LEU A 4 20.93 58.74 21.57
N PRO A 5 21.89 58.44 20.67
CA PRO A 5 21.73 58.64 19.23
C PRO A 5 20.83 57.58 18.58
N SER A 6 19.92 58.07 17.73
CA SER A 6 18.98 57.29 16.92
C SER A 6 19.69 56.59 15.75
N THR A 7 20.33 55.45 16.00
CA THR A 7 20.88 54.63 14.89
C THR A 7 20.88 53.11 15.11
N VAL A 8 20.26 52.58 16.17
CA VAL A 8 20.13 51.13 16.36
C VAL A 8 18.68 50.70 16.17
N LEU A 9 18.12 51.09 15.03
CA LEU A 9 16.86 50.54 14.53
C LEU A 9 17.22 49.45 13.52
N LEU A 10 17.79 48.31 13.97
CA LEU A 10 18.01 47.07 13.20
C LEU A 10 18.75 46.06 14.10
N ALA A 11 18.12 45.66 15.20
CA ALA A 11 18.59 44.53 16.00
C ALA A 11 17.49 43.46 16.02
N ALA A 12 17.52 42.64 14.97
CA ALA A 12 17.08 41.25 14.96
C ALA A 12 15.80 40.94 15.74
N LEU A 13 14.66 41.19 15.08
CA LEU A 13 13.52 40.25 15.14
C LEU A 13 14.00 38.90 14.58
N GLY A 14 14.79 38.19 15.38
CA GLY A 14 15.23 36.83 15.14
C GLY A 14 14.04 35.92 15.33
N LEU A 15 13.28 35.75 14.25
CA LEU A 15 12.24 34.76 14.04
C LEU A 15 12.81 33.36 14.30
N VAL A 16 12.85 32.91 15.56
CA VAL A 16 13.00 31.48 15.88
C VAL A 16 11.61 30.87 15.86
N LEU A 17 11.03 30.82 14.65
CA LEU A 17 9.97 29.88 14.33
C LEU A 17 10.68 28.53 14.23
N LEU A 18 10.89 27.88 15.37
CA LEU A 18 11.41 26.52 15.42
C LEU A 18 10.35 25.65 14.72
N LEU A 19 10.59 25.41 13.43
CA LEU A 19 9.80 24.51 12.60
C LEU A 19 9.79 23.15 13.31
N CYS A 20 8.70 22.86 14.01
CA CYS A 20 8.28 21.49 14.27
C CYS A 20 7.94 20.86 12.91
N LEU A 21 8.98 20.53 12.14
CA LEU A 21 8.88 19.57 11.07
C LEU A 21 8.43 18.29 11.74
N PRO A 22 7.20 17.79 11.48
CA PRO A 22 6.89 16.43 11.88
C PRO A 22 7.95 15.58 11.22
N ALA A 23 8.69 14.80 12.01
CA ALA A 23 9.49 13.72 11.50
C ALA A 23 8.51 12.73 10.87
N VAL A 24 8.16 12.97 9.61
CA VAL A 24 7.51 11.99 8.75
C VAL A 24 8.53 10.86 8.73
N LEU A 25 8.28 9.80 9.50
CA LEU A 25 9.04 8.57 9.40
C LEU A 25 8.96 8.20 7.92
N ALA A 26 10.07 8.40 7.20
CA ALA A 26 10.13 8.13 5.79
C ALA A 26 9.81 6.65 5.62
N ASP A 27 8.63 6.35 5.09
CA ASP A 27 8.23 4.99 4.89
C ASP A 27 9.15 4.41 3.82
N ARG A 28 9.70 3.22 4.08
CA ARG A 28 10.78 2.65 3.26
C ARG A 28 10.36 2.44 1.79
N CYS A 29 9.06 2.42 1.51
CA CYS A 29 8.49 2.16 0.20
C CYS A 29 7.66 3.32 -0.37
N GLY A 30 7.88 4.56 0.07
CA GLY A 30 7.31 5.77 -0.53
C GLY A 30 5.78 5.81 -0.67
N GLY A 31 5.08 5.35 0.36
CA GLY A 31 3.63 5.23 0.48
C GLY A 31 3.10 3.82 0.24
N ASN A 32 3.93 2.88 -0.19
CA ASN A 32 3.51 1.52 -0.53
C ASN A 32 3.44 0.55 0.64
N CYS A 33 3.88 0.95 1.84
CA CYS A 33 3.89 0.09 3.01
C CYS A 33 2.98 0.64 4.13
N PRO A 34 1.67 0.36 4.10
CA PRO A 34 0.74 0.88 5.11
C PRO A 34 1.07 0.45 6.55
N SER A 35 1.67 -0.75 6.71
CA SER A 35 2.09 -1.25 8.04
C SER A 35 3.41 -0.66 8.53
N ASN A 36 4.09 0.15 7.70
CA ASN A 36 5.43 0.70 7.94
C ASN A 36 6.48 -0.34 8.39
N ASN A 37 6.26 -1.63 8.05
CA ASN A 37 7.10 -2.75 8.45
C ASN A 37 7.65 -3.50 7.23
N CYS A 38 7.93 -2.81 6.13
CA CYS A 38 8.37 -3.47 4.91
C CYS A 38 9.89 -3.49 4.81
N ASN A 39 10.45 -4.68 4.62
CA ASN A 39 11.89 -4.88 4.47
C ASN A 39 12.39 -4.79 3.03
N SER A 40 11.47 -4.77 2.07
CA SER A 40 11.71 -4.64 0.64
C SER A 40 10.52 -3.94 -0.02
N CYS A 41 10.73 -3.42 -1.23
CA CYS A 41 9.69 -2.77 -2.03
C CYS A 41 9.67 -3.41 -3.42
N PRO A 42 9.12 -4.64 -3.57
CA PRO A 42 9.25 -5.43 -4.81
C PRO A 42 8.66 -4.74 -6.04
N CYS A 43 7.68 -3.86 -5.84
CA CYS A 43 7.05 -3.06 -6.90
C CYS A 43 7.54 -1.60 -6.94
N GLY A 44 8.68 -1.33 -6.30
CA GLY A 44 9.25 0.01 -6.20
C GLY A 44 8.63 0.87 -5.11
N THR A 45 8.98 2.16 -5.12
CA THR A 45 8.70 3.12 -4.05
C THR A 45 7.67 4.18 -4.43
N THR A 46 7.04 4.06 -5.60
CA THR A 46 6.03 5.00 -6.08
C THR A 46 4.67 4.33 -6.00
N PRO A 47 3.63 4.96 -5.42
CA PRO A 47 2.28 4.41 -5.43
C PRO A 47 1.69 4.35 -6.83
N ALA A 48 0.86 3.33 -7.07
CA ALA A 48 0.16 3.13 -8.34
C ALA A 48 -1.31 2.80 -8.07
N TYR A 49 -2.12 3.83 -7.84
CA TYR A 49 -3.55 3.64 -7.59
C TYR A 49 -4.32 3.34 -8.87
N THR A 50 -5.33 2.49 -8.75
CA THR A 50 -6.29 2.21 -9.83
C THR A 50 -7.72 2.23 -9.31
N ASP A 51 -8.69 2.30 -10.24
CA ASP A 51 -10.10 2.19 -9.90
C ASP A 51 -10.45 0.75 -9.50
N VAL A 52 -10.75 0.57 -8.22
CA VAL A 52 -11.03 -0.74 -7.60
C VAL A 52 -12.19 -1.45 -8.29
N ALA A 53 -13.27 -0.72 -8.58
CA ALA A 53 -14.46 -1.30 -9.20
C ALA A 53 -14.16 -1.78 -10.64
N SER A 54 -13.37 -1.02 -11.41
CA SER A 54 -12.93 -1.42 -12.75
C SER A 54 -11.99 -2.61 -12.73
N ALA A 55 -11.09 -2.70 -11.74
CA ALA A 55 -10.23 -3.86 -11.58
C ALA A 55 -11.05 -5.13 -11.30
N CYS A 56 -12.02 -5.07 -10.39
CA CYS A 56 -12.89 -6.20 -10.06
C CYS A 56 -13.75 -6.68 -11.24
N ARG A 57 -14.23 -5.75 -12.07
CA ARG A 57 -15.04 -6.08 -13.27
C ARG A 57 -14.29 -6.83 -14.36
N ARG A 58 -12.95 -6.88 -14.32
CA ARG A 58 -12.14 -7.66 -15.30
C ARG A 58 -12.35 -9.17 -15.18
N PHE A 59 -12.93 -9.64 -14.08
CA PHE A 59 -13.29 -11.04 -13.89
C PHE A 59 -14.72 -11.17 -13.34
N ASN A 60 -15.53 -12.03 -13.97
CA ASN A 60 -16.94 -12.22 -13.65
C ASN A 60 -17.21 -13.43 -12.75
N GLY A 61 -16.18 -14.20 -12.38
CA GLY A 61 -16.34 -15.42 -11.57
C GLY A 61 -16.59 -15.18 -10.08
N TRP A 62 -16.19 -14.01 -9.56
CA TRP A 62 -16.43 -13.64 -8.15
C TRP A 62 -17.62 -12.68 -7.99
N SER A 63 -18.08 -12.54 -6.75
CA SER A 63 -18.94 -11.41 -6.36
C SER A 63 -18.16 -10.10 -6.48
N GLN A 64 -18.70 -9.13 -7.21
CA GLN A 64 -18.07 -7.82 -7.40
C GLN A 64 -17.95 -7.05 -6.09
N SER A 65 -18.99 -7.07 -5.24
CA SER A 65 -18.94 -6.42 -3.92
C SER A 65 -17.89 -7.05 -3.00
N CYS A 66 -17.72 -8.38 -3.08
CA CYS A 66 -16.66 -9.07 -2.36
C CYS A 66 -15.27 -8.65 -2.83
N CYS A 67 -15.04 -8.67 -4.15
CA CYS A 67 -13.76 -8.26 -4.71
C CYS A 67 -13.39 -6.83 -4.30
N GLU A 68 -14.34 -5.89 -4.40
CA GLU A 68 -14.07 -4.50 -4.05
C GLU A 68 -13.77 -4.33 -2.55
N CYS A 69 -14.49 -5.04 -1.68
CA CYS A 69 -14.23 -5.03 -0.24
C CYS A 69 -12.82 -5.56 0.07
N ILE A 70 -12.45 -6.70 -0.52
CA ILE A 70 -11.12 -7.30 -0.38
C ILE A 70 -10.04 -6.29 -0.79
N ILE A 71 -10.07 -5.74 -2.01
CA ILE A 71 -9.04 -4.80 -2.47
C ILE A 71 -8.93 -3.57 -1.57
N ARG A 72 -10.06 -3.00 -1.12
CA ARG A 72 -10.06 -1.82 -0.25
C ARG A 72 -9.36 -2.08 1.09
N HIS A 73 -9.56 -3.25 1.67
CA HIS A 73 -8.89 -3.63 2.92
C HIS A 73 -7.44 -4.06 2.72
N GLU A 74 -7.15 -4.80 1.65
CA GLU A 74 -5.84 -5.38 1.41
C GLU A 74 -4.82 -4.32 0.96
N SER A 75 -5.20 -3.41 0.06
CA SER A 75 -4.25 -2.47 -0.57
C SER A 75 -4.75 -1.03 -0.66
N GLY A 76 -6.02 -0.76 -0.34
CA GLY A 76 -6.64 0.54 -0.59
C GLY A 76 -6.66 0.93 -2.07
N GLY A 77 -6.50 -0.03 -2.99
CA GLY A 77 -6.43 0.22 -4.43
C GLY A 77 -5.04 0.55 -4.98
N ASN A 78 -3.97 0.41 -4.18
CA ASN A 78 -2.59 0.61 -4.63
C ASN A 78 -1.98 -0.68 -5.20
N LEU A 79 -1.70 -0.70 -6.51
CA LEU A 79 -1.05 -1.83 -7.21
C LEU A 79 0.36 -2.13 -6.72
N HIS A 80 1.02 -1.18 -6.07
CA HIS A 80 2.36 -1.37 -5.52
C HIS A 80 2.36 -1.59 -4.01
N ALA A 81 1.18 -1.73 -3.39
CA ALA A 81 1.08 -2.03 -1.95
C ALA A 81 1.88 -3.27 -1.58
N VAL A 82 2.60 -3.20 -0.48
CA VAL A 82 3.36 -4.31 0.09
C VAL A 82 3.05 -4.41 1.58
N ASN A 83 2.83 -5.64 2.02
CA ASN A 83 2.77 -5.98 3.43
C ASN A 83 3.79 -7.08 3.74
N HIS A 84 4.62 -6.86 4.75
CA HIS A 84 5.56 -7.87 5.24
C HIS A 84 4.93 -8.62 6.40
N ASN A 85 4.77 -9.93 6.23
CA ASN A 85 4.19 -10.79 7.25
C ASN A 85 5.22 -11.14 8.32
N ARG A 86 4.74 -11.43 9.53
CA ARG A 86 5.57 -11.89 10.65
C ARG A 86 6.41 -13.13 10.34
N GLY A 87 5.97 -13.96 9.39
CA GLY A 87 6.68 -15.15 8.92
C GLY A 87 7.76 -14.89 7.86
N GLY A 88 7.97 -13.63 7.47
CA GLY A 88 8.98 -13.22 6.48
C GLY A 88 8.48 -13.15 5.03
N SER A 89 7.29 -13.69 4.73
CA SER A 89 6.66 -13.60 3.41
C SER A 89 6.11 -12.20 3.14
N ASN A 90 6.04 -11.81 1.86
CA ASN A 90 5.47 -10.55 1.43
C ASN A 90 4.16 -10.76 0.66
N ASP A 91 3.18 -9.93 0.94
CA ASP A 91 1.97 -9.81 0.14
C ASP A 91 2.07 -8.56 -0.74
N VAL A 92 1.73 -8.68 -2.03
CA VAL A 92 1.96 -7.62 -3.00
C VAL A 92 0.77 -7.35 -3.90
N GLY A 93 0.56 -6.06 -4.16
CA GLY A 93 -0.40 -5.50 -5.11
C GLY A 93 -1.84 -5.52 -4.64
N LEU A 94 -2.79 -5.35 -5.56
CA LEU A 94 -4.19 -5.05 -5.25
C LEU A 94 -4.86 -6.07 -4.34
N TRP A 95 -4.67 -7.34 -4.67
CA TRP A 95 -5.23 -8.46 -3.89
C TRP A 95 -4.23 -9.01 -2.86
N GLN A 96 -3.10 -8.32 -2.61
CA GLN A 96 -2.08 -8.73 -1.64
C GLN A 96 -1.67 -10.21 -1.82
N ILE A 97 -1.13 -10.51 -3.00
CA ILE A 97 -0.73 -11.88 -3.35
C ILE A 97 0.57 -12.23 -2.64
N ASN A 98 0.51 -13.24 -1.78
CA ASN A 98 1.66 -13.75 -1.02
C ASN A 98 2.76 -14.35 -1.92
N ASP A 99 4.02 -14.10 -1.58
CA ASP A 99 5.21 -14.56 -2.32
C ASP A 99 5.38 -16.08 -2.42
N MET A 100 4.80 -16.83 -1.49
CA MET A 100 4.72 -18.30 -1.60
C MET A 100 3.97 -18.77 -2.85
N ASN A 101 3.11 -17.91 -3.42
CA ASN A 101 2.28 -18.25 -4.57
C ASN A 101 2.86 -17.75 -5.91
N TRP A 102 3.89 -16.90 -5.89
CA TRP A 102 4.38 -16.23 -7.10
C TRP A 102 4.96 -17.21 -8.11
N SER A 103 5.62 -18.30 -7.69
CA SER A 103 6.06 -19.36 -8.61
C SER A 103 4.90 -19.95 -9.40
N SER A 104 3.78 -20.20 -8.72
CA SER A 104 2.59 -20.83 -9.30
C SER A 104 1.80 -19.90 -10.22
N CYS A 105 1.89 -18.58 -10.04
CA CYS A 105 1.04 -17.63 -10.76
C CYS A 105 1.78 -16.64 -11.68
N ASN A 106 3.03 -16.29 -11.36
CA ASN A 106 3.82 -15.27 -12.04
C ASN A 106 5.32 -15.63 -12.18
N GLY A 107 5.65 -16.92 -12.28
CA GLY A 107 7.02 -17.39 -12.54
C GLY A 107 8.03 -17.02 -11.45
N GLY A 108 7.57 -16.76 -10.22
CA GLY A 108 8.42 -16.38 -9.09
C GLY A 108 8.63 -14.87 -8.94
N HIS A 109 8.07 -14.06 -9.85
CA HIS A 109 8.18 -12.60 -9.79
C HIS A 109 6.99 -11.98 -9.05
N ALA A 110 7.25 -10.86 -8.36
CA ALA A 110 6.20 -10.04 -7.76
C ALA A 110 5.22 -9.56 -8.85
N PRO A 111 3.90 -9.79 -8.70
CA PRO A 111 2.91 -9.37 -9.69
C PRO A 111 2.54 -7.89 -9.49
N CYS A 112 3.40 -7.00 -9.99
CA CYS A 112 3.36 -5.56 -9.74
C CYS A 112 2.47 -4.75 -10.70
N ASP A 113 1.91 -5.38 -11.74
CA ASP A 113 0.97 -4.76 -12.66
C ASP A 113 -0.42 -5.39 -12.52
N LEU A 114 -1.45 -4.69 -13.04
CA LEU A 114 -2.83 -5.11 -12.88
C LEU A 114 -3.10 -6.50 -13.47
N GLU A 115 -2.52 -6.82 -14.63
CA GLU A 115 -2.80 -8.07 -15.32
C GLU A 115 -2.15 -9.25 -14.60
N SER A 116 -0.88 -9.14 -14.21
CA SER A 116 -0.21 -10.19 -13.44
C SER A 116 -0.84 -10.38 -12.05
N ASN A 117 -1.20 -9.29 -11.36
CA ASN A 117 -1.85 -9.36 -10.04
C ASN A 117 -3.24 -9.99 -10.12
N LEU A 118 -4.05 -9.61 -11.10
CA LEU A 118 -5.36 -10.20 -11.36
C LEU A 118 -5.24 -11.71 -11.67
N LYS A 119 -4.33 -12.08 -12.57
CA LYS A 119 -4.09 -13.50 -12.92
C LYS A 119 -3.71 -14.33 -11.69
N CYS A 120 -2.89 -13.79 -10.80
CA CYS A 120 -2.56 -14.42 -9.54
C CYS A 120 -3.77 -14.51 -8.60
N ALA A 121 -4.55 -13.43 -8.45
CA ALA A 121 -5.75 -13.41 -7.62
C ALA A 121 -6.76 -14.47 -8.06
N ILE A 122 -7.03 -14.61 -9.36
CA ILE A 122 -7.95 -15.61 -9.90
C ILE A 122 -7.49 -17.04 -9.54
N LYS A 123 -6.17 -17.31 -9.62
CA LYS A 123 -5.62 -18.61 -9.23
C LYS A 123 -5.81 -18.89 -7.73
N VAL A 124 -5.45 -17.94 -6.87
CA VAL A 124 -5.62 -18.07 -5.41
C VAL A 124 -7.09 -18.25 -5.04
N TRP A 125 -7.99 -17.51 -5.70
CA TRP A 125 -9.44 -17.63 -5.54
C TRP A 125 -9.94 -19.02 -5.96
N GLY A 126 -9.43 -19.55 -7.07
CA GLY A 126 -9.71 -20.92 -7.50
C GLY A 126 -9.23 -21.97 -6.49
N TRP A 127 -8.03 -21.82 -5.92
CA TRP A 127 -7.53 -22.69 -4.84
C TRP A 127 -8.40 -22.60 -3.58
N GLY A 128 -9.02 -21.44 -3.35
CA GLY A 128 -10.02 -21.21 -2.32
C GLY A 128 -11.41 -21.78 -2.64
N HIS A 129 -11.52 -22.76 -3.54
CA HIS A 129 -12.79 -23.32 -4.01
C HIS A 129 -13.73 -22.25 -4.59
N ASN A 130 -13.19 -21.36 -5.43
CA ASN A 130 -13.95 -20.27 -6.05
C ASN A 130 -14.57 -19.31 -5.01
N SER A 131 -13.82 -19.01 -3.94
CA SER A 131 -14.21 -18.06 -2.90
C SER A 131 -13.00 -17.26 -2.40
N PHE A 132 -13.25 -16.14 -1.71
CA PHE A 132 -12.18 -15.35 -1.09
C PHE A 132 -11.70 -15.95 0.24
N ARG A 133 -12.06 -17.19 0.59
CA ARG A 133 -11.77 -17.79 1.91
C ARG A 133 -10.29 -17.87 2.30
N LEU A 134 -9.37 -17.74 1.34
CA LEU A 134 -7.93 -17.73 1.59
C LEU A 134 -7.36 -16.34 1.90
N TRP A 135 -8.15 -15.28 1.72
CA TRP A 135 -7.80 -13.94 2.17
C TRP A 135 -8.16 -13.79 3.65
N SER A 136 -7.22 -13.30 4.45
CA SER A 136 -7.45 -13.06 5.89
C SER A 136 -8.63 -12.11 6.13
N THR A 137 -8.86 -11.18 5.18
CA THR A 137 -9.94 -10.20 5.18
C THR A 137 -11.31 -10.79 4.81
N CYS A 138 -11.41 -12.04 4.33
CA CYS A 138 -12.67 -12.59 3.84
C CYS A 138 -13.81 -12.49 4.86
N LYS A 139 -13.52 -12.66 6.15
CA LYS A 139 -14.52 -12.59 7.23
C LYS A 139 -15.05 -11.18 7.42
N ALA A 140 -14.18 -10.16 7.35
CA ALA A 140 -14.59 -8.76 7.45
C ALA A 140 -15.51 -8.35 6.29
N CYS A 141 -15.32 -8.96 5.12
CA CYS A 141 -16.14 -8.73 3.94
C CYS A 141 -17.37 -9.65 3.84
N GLY A 142 -17.50 -10.69 4.68
CA GLY A 142 -18.56 -11.70 4.54
C GLY A 142 -18.42 -12.53 3.25
N CYS A 143 -17.19 -12.78 2.79
CA CYS A 143 -16.87 -13.33 1.48
C CYS A 143 -16.06 -14.64 1.53
N CYS A 144 -16.00 -15.26 2.71
CA CYS A 144 -15.66 -16.67 2.83
C CYS A 144 -16.93 -17.50 2.50
#